data_AF-A0A9E1FDH8-F1
#
_entry.id   AF-A0A9E1FDH8-F1
#
_cell.length_a   1.000
_cell.length_b   1.000
_cell.length_c   1.000
_cell.angle_alpha   90.00
_cell.angle_beta   90.00
_cell.angle_gamma   90.00
#
_symmetry.space_group_name_H-M   'P 1'
#
loop_
_entity.id
_entity.type
_entity.pdbx_description
1 polymer ?
#
loop_
_entity_poly.entity_id
_entity_poly.type
_entity_poly.pdbx_seq_one_letter_code
_entity_poly.pdbx_strand_id
1 'polypeptide(L)'
;MSLSDILGAKKIKEDNLRLKNENSNLNKIIEAQKVALNDLQTKLHDLGYEDREKADAYLQTINSQIDDKTRFLNDLKISIENLSDEHEKAENKKIQTEKRISKLYDLYRSVEYAVKTFEYEENLLSDEIRHEIEELSPSVELKLHCMDIKSLLKAYRANDKEISKLQKTYESRYTTKANQTIYQLMVIALRAELQNILYNIKYEKLDASLDLVKDVTRKYLTIASTGNQSIAPTLTKFIGQIEYLFLNAVKIEYNYYVKKEQARQEQLAIKQKMREEAEERKALEAERKRVEQEENKYESEIEKIKKQMATALENEKANLNARILELQAQLSDVIIKKEEITKLQNGRAGNVYIISNLGSFGDNIFKIGMTRRLDPQERIDELGSASVPFKFDVHSFIFSDNAVDLETKLHNLLNSKRVNKVNLRKEFFYSSIEELEELVNEIEPTAEFKKTMIAEEFRQSLSTSENYTSEFIDLDNTEEEED
;
A
#
# COMPACT_ATOMS: atom_id res chain seq x y z
N MET A 1 55.64 -2.23 -92.17
CA MET A 1 55.22 -2.00 -90.77
C MET A 1 54.22 -3.07 -90.42
N SER A 2 54.60 -3.99 -89.53
CA SER A 2 53.70 -5.04 -89.06
C SER A 2 52.51 -4.39 -88.33
N LEU A 3 51.30 -4.91 -88.53
CA LEU A 3 50.09 -4.46 -87.83
C LEU A 3 50.25 -4.47 -86.29
N SER A 4 51.25 -5.20 -85.77
CA SER A 4 51.64 -5.20 -84.35
C SER A 4 52.19 -3.86 -83.84
N ASP A 5 52.81 -3.05 -84.70
CA ASP A 5 53.53 -1.83 -84.31
C ASP A 5 52.65 -0.58 -84.36
N ILE A 6 51.54 -0.60 -85.12
CA ILE A 6 50.59 0.51 -85.27
C ILE A 6 49.52 0.52 -84.16
N LEU A 7 49.30 -0.62 -83.48
CA LEU A 7 48.23 -0.80 -82.49
C LEU A 7 48.71 -0.74 -81.01
N GLY A 8 49.94 -0.30 -80.72
CA GLY A 8 50.41 -0.14 -79.35
C GLY A 8 50.50 -1.44 -78.52
N ALA A 9 50.40 -2.61 -79.17
CA ALA A 9 50.26 -3.91 -78.53
C ALA A 9 51.44 -4.28 -77.60
N LYS A 10 52.66 -3.82 -77.90
CA LYS A 10 53.85 -4.06 -77.07
C LYS A 10 53.81 -3.25 -75.76
N LYS A 11 53.41 -1.98 -75.84
CA LYS A 11 53.24 -1.08 -74.68
C LYS A 11 52.09 -1.55 -73.78
N ILE A 12 50.97 -1.94 -74.39
CA ILE A 12 49.82 -2.54 -73.69
C ILE A 12 50.23 -3.84 -72.95
N LYS A 13 51.14 -4.64 -73.52
CA LYS A 13 51.62 -5.88 -72.90
C LYS A 13 52.54 -5.61 -71.70
N GLU A 14 53.41 -4.60 -71.80
CA GLU A 14 54.26 -4.15 -70.68
C GLU A 14 53.43 -3.52 -69.56
N ASP A 15 52.46 -2.67 -69.90
CA ASP A 15 51.55 -2.06 -68.92
C ASP A 15 50.68 -3.12 -68.22
N ASN A 16 50.19 -4.14 -68.96
CA ASN A 16 49.48 -5.27 -68.36
C ASN A 16 50.35 -6.08 -67.40
N LEU A 17 51.64 -6.27 -67.73
CA LEU A 17 52.56 -6.98 -66.84
C LEU A 17 52.82 -6.18 -65.56
N ARG A 18 52.98 -4.86 -65.67
CA ARG A 18 53.14 -3.96 -64.54
C ARG A 18 51.89 -3.94 -63.66
N LEU A 19 50.70 -3.78 -64.24
CA LEU A 19 49.42 -3.82 -63.51
C LEU A 19 49.19 -5.16 -62.82
N LYS A 20 49.64 -6.27 -63.43
CA LYS A 20 49.55 -7.60 -62.81
C LYS A 20 50.46 -7.72 -61.57
N ASN A 21 51.65 -7.13 -61.62
CA ASN A 21 52.57 -7.10 -60.49
C ASN A 21 52.06 -6.16 -59.37
N GLU A 22 51.52 -4.99 -59.73
CA GLU A 22 50.90 -4.07 -58.77
C GLU A 22 49.68 -4.71 -58.09
N ASN A 23 48.82 -5.41 -58.83
CA ASN A 23 47.71 -6.19 -58.27
C ASN A 23 48.19 -7.31 -57.33
N SER A 24 49.29 -7.99 -57.66
CA SER A 24 49.86 -9.02 -56.78
C SER A 24 50.35 -8.43 -55.45
N ASN A 25 50.99 -7.26 -55.49
CA ASN A 25 51.43 -6.56 -54.28
C ASN A 25 50.25 -6.03 -53.45
N LEU A 26 49.24 -5.44 -54.09
CA LEU A 26 48.02 -4.99 -53.40
C LEU A 26 47.32 -6.15 -52.71
N ASN A 27 47.21 -7.32 -53.35
CA ASN A 27 46.63 -8.52 -52.72
C ASN A 27 47.42 -8.98 -51.50
N LYS A 28 48.75 -8.90 -51.51
CA LYS A 28 49.58 -9.22 -50.34
C LYS A 28 49.36 -8.25 -49.19
N ILE A 29 49.19 -6.95 -49.48
CA ILE A 29 48.90 -5.92 -48.47
C ILE A 29 47.51 -6.15 -47.87
N ILE A 30 46.51 -6.46 -48.70
CA ILE A 30 45.15 -6.78 -48.24
C ILE A 30 45.15 -8.00 -47.31
N GLU A 31 45.88 -9.06 -47.65
CA GLU A 31 45.99 -10.24 -46.78
C GLU A 31 46.69 -9.92 -45.45
N ALA A 32 47.77 -9.12 -45.46
CA ALA A 32 48.42 -8.70 -44.23
C ALA A 32 47.49 -7.86 -43.32
N GLN A 33 46.67 -6.99 -43.91
CA GLN A 33 45.69 -6.19 -43.17
C GLN A 33 44.55 -7.05 -42.59
N LYS A 34 44.09 -8.08 -43.31
CA LYS A 34 43.09 -9.03 -42.77
C LYS A 34 43.61 -9.78 -41.56
N VAL A 35 44.87 -10.22 -41.59
CA VAL A 35 45.49 -10.91 -40.44
C VAL A 35 45.57 -9.97 -39.24
N ALA A 36 46.00 -8.72 -39.43
CA ALA A 36 46.04 -7.73 -38.34
C ALA A 36 44.66 -7.40 -37.77
N LEU A 37 43.61 -7.38 -38.61
CA LEU A 37 42.23 -7.12 -38.19
C LEU A 37 41.66 -8.30 -37.37
N ASN A 38 41.98 -9.54 -37.77
CA ASN A 38 41.65 -10.74 -37.00
C ASN A 38 42.36 -10.76 -35.64
N ASP A 39 43.64 -10.37 -35.58
CA ASP A 39 44.40 -10.27 -34.32
C ASP A 39 43.86 -9.17 -33.39
N LEU A 40 43.34 -8.08 -33.96
CA LEU A 40 42.70 -7.02 -33.19
C LEU A 40 41.34 -7.48 -32.65
N GLN A 41 40.58 -8.23 -33.45
CA GLN A 41 39.29 -8.82 -33.05
C GLN A 41 39.46 -9.85 -31.93
N THR A 42 40.46 -10.72 -32.00
CA THR A 42 40.76 -11.69 -30.93
C THR A 42 41.20 -10.98 -29.64
N LYS A 43 42.04 -9.94 -29.73
CA LYS A 43 42.37 -9.13 -28.54
C LYS A 43 41.17 -8.40 -27.93
N LEU A 44 40.22 -7.95 -28.75
CA LEU A 44 38.97 -7.34 -28.30
C LEU A 44 38.06 -8.37 -27.60
N HIS A 45 38.01 -9.59 -28.13
CA HIS A 45 37.31 -10.73 -27.54
C HIS A 45 37.89 -11.09 -26.16
N ASP A 46 39.21 -11.16 -26.04
CA ASP A 46 39.91 -11.46 -24.77
C ASP A 46 39.75 -10.36 -23.69
N LEU A 47 39.47 -9.12 -24.10
CA LEU A 47 39.22 -7.97 -23.20
C LEU A 47 37.77 -7.90 -22.67
N GLY A 48 36.93 -8.92 -22.90
CA GLY A 48 35.58 -9.04 -22.33
C GLY A 48 34.46 -8.30 -23.08
N TYR A 49 34.72 -7.86 -24.31
CA TYR A 49 33.75 -7.09 -25.12
C TYR A 49 32.57 -7.94 -25.62
N GLU A 50 32.76 -9.24 -25.82
CA GLU A 50 31.70 -10.17 -26.23
C GLU A 50 30.62 -10.34 -25.14
N ASP A 51 31.02 -10.33 -23.87
CA ASP A 51 30.10 -10.43 -22.74
C ASP A 51 29.30 -9.14 -22.56
N ARG A 52 29.90 -7.98 -22.86
CA ARG A 52 29.22 -6.69 -22.83
C ARG A 52 28.19 -6.56 -23.95
N GLU A 53 28.51 -6.99 -25.16
CA GLU A 53 27.58 -6.96 -26.30
C GLU A 53 26.40 -7.93 -26.08
N LYS A 54 26.67 -9.12 -25.51
CA LYS A 54 25.63 -10.06 -25.08
C LYS A 54 24.76 -9.49 -23.95
N ALA A 55 25.37 -8.81 -22.96
CA ALA A 55 24.64 -8.16 -21.87
C ALA A 55 23.77 -7.00 -22.36
N ASP A 56 24.27 -6.17 -23.27
CA ASP A 56 23.52 -5.06 -23.87
C ASP A 56 22.36 -5.57 -24.74
N ALA A 57 22.57 -6.65 -25.51
CA ALA A 57 21.50 -7.32 -26.25
C ALA A 57 20.45 -7.93 -25.32
N TYR A 58 20.87 -8.53 -24.20
CA TYR A 58 19.97 -9.09 -23.19
C TYR A 58 19.17 -7.99 -22.48
N LEU A 59 19.81 -6.86 -22.14
CA LEU A 59 19.16 -5.67 -21.58
C LEU A 59 18.15 -5.05 -22.54
N GLN A 60 18.47 -4.95 -23.83
CA GLN A 60 17.50 -4.51 -24.85
C GLN A 60 16.30 -5.44 -24.93
N THR A 61 16.53 -6.76 -24.86
CA THR A 61 15.46 -7.76 -24.88
C THR A 61 14.55 -7.61 -23.66
N ILE A 62 15.14 -7.43 -22.47
CA ILE A 62 14.38 -7.20 -21.23
C ILE A 62 13.61 -5.88 -21.30
N ASN A 63 14.22 -4.80 -21.77
CA ASN A 63 13.57 -3.49 -21.89
C ASN A 63 12.38 -3.55 -22.87
N SER A 64 12.53 -4.24 -23.99
CA SER A 64 11.41 -4.48 -24.91
C SER A 64 10.27 -5.26 -24.22
N GLN A 65 10.59 -6.29 -23.43
CA GLN A 65 9.58 -7.04 -22.68
C GLN A 65 8.90 -6.18 -21.59
N ILE A 66 9.63 -5.27 -20.96
CA ILE A 66 9.08 -4.31 -19.98
C ILE A 66 8.13 -3.33 -20.67
N ASP A 67 8.51 -2.81 -21.84
CA ASP A 67 7.67 -1.91 -22.63
C ASP A 67 6.38 -2.59 -23.08
N ASP A 68 6.46 -3.83 -23.58
CA ASP A 68 5.30 -4.62 -23.99
C ASP A 68 4.36 -4.90 -22.80
N LYS A 69 4.92 -5.27 -21.64
CA LYS A 69 4.14 -5.47 -20.41
C LYS A 69 3.51 -4.17 -19.91
N THR A 70 4.21 -3.04 -20.04
CA THR A 70 3.72 -1.72 -19.63
C THR A 70 2.57 -1.27 -20.52
N ARG A 71 2.65 -1.51 -21.83
CA ARG A 71 1.55 -1.29 -22.78
C ARG A 71 0.36 -2.17 -22.43
N PHE A 72 0.58 -3.46 -22.23
CA PHE A 72 -0.49 -4.39 -21.82
C PHE A 72 -1.16 -3.98 -20.51
N LEU A 73 -0.40 -3.52 -19.51
CA LEU A 73 -0.95 -3.00 -18.26
C LEU A 73 -1.79 -1.74 -18.45
N ASN A 74 -1.38 -0.84 -19.32
CA ASN A 74 -2.16 0.36 -19.65
C ASN A 74 -3.45 0.01 -20.39
N ASP A 75 -3.40 -0.92 -21.35
CA ASP A 75 -4.58 -1.41 -22.04
C ASP A 75 -5.56 -2.08 -21.06
N LEU A 76 -5.05 -2.87 -20.13
CA LEU A 76 -5.85 -3.50 -19.09
C LEU A 76 -6.50 -2.47 -18.16
N LYS A 77 -5.78 -1.41 -17.78
CA LYS A 77 -6.32 -0.30 -16.98
C LYS A 77 -7.46 0.41 -17.70
N ILE A 78 -7.27 0.75 -18.97
CA ILE A 78 -8.31 1.38 -19.80
C ILE A 78 -9.52 0.45 -19.92
N SER A 79 -9.30 -0.86 -20.08
CA SER A 79 -10.38 -1.85 -20.13
C SER A 79 -11.16 -1.94 -18.81
N ILE A 80 -10.46 -1.91 -17.66
CA ILE A 80 -11.09 -1.87 -16.33
C ILE A 80 -11.90 -0.59 -16.14
N GLU A 81 -11.38 0.56 -16.55
CA GLU A 81 -12.08 1.85 -16.46
C GLU A 81 -13.36 1.84 -17.31
N ASN A 82 -13.26 1.36 -18.55
CA ASN A 82 -14.44 1.19 -19.43
C ASN A 82 -15.48 0.22 -18.85
N LEU A 83 -15.05 -0.92 -18.31
CA LEU A 83 -15.94 -1.89 -17.66
C LEU A 83 -16.61 -1.31 -16.40
N SER A 84 -15.88 -0.50 -15.63
CA SER A 84 -16.43 0.22 -14.47
C SER A 84 -17.53 1.20 -14.89
N ASP A 85 -17.28 1.99 -15.93
CA ASP A 85 -18.26 2.91 -16.49
C ASP A 85 -19.51 2.20 -17.04
N GLU A 86 -19.32 1.06 -17.71
CA GLU A 86 -20.43 0.22 -18.19
C GLU A 86 -21.24 -0.36 -17.02
N HIS A 87 -20.57 -0.82 -15.97
CA HIS A 87 -21.21 -1.30 -14.75
C HIS A 87 -22.05 -0.19 -14.10
N GLU A 88 -21.50 1.01 -13.94
CA GLU A 88 -22.23 2.15 -13.36
C GLU A 88 -23.46 2.53 -14.21
N LYS A 89 -23.34 2.53 -15.54
CA LYS A 89 -24.47 2.76 -16.45
C LYS A 89 -25.54 1.66 -16.32
N ALA A 90 -25.13 0.40 -16.22
CA ALA A 90 -26.05 -0.72 -16.05
C ALA A 90 -26.76 -0.68 -14.70
N GLU A 91 -26.05 -0.32 -13.63
CA GLU A 91 -26.60 -0.19 -12.28
C GLU A 91 -27.59 0.97 -12.17
N ASN A 92 -27.28 2.11 -12.77
CA ASN A 92 -28.20 3.25 -12.87
C ASN A 92 -29.48 2.88 -13.65
N LYS A 93 -29.37 2.12 -14.74
CA LYS A 93 -30.53 1.60 -15.49
C LYS A 93 -31.36 0.64 -14.62
N LYS A 94 -30.71 -0.27 -13.89
CA LYS A 94 -31.36 -1.21 -12.97
C LYS A 94 -32.19 -0.47 -11.91
N ILE A 95 -31.61 0.53 -11.25
CA ILE A 95 -32.31 1.35 -10.24
C ILE A 95 -33.51 2.06 -10.85
N GLN A 96 -33.39 2.59 -12.08
CA GLN A 96 -34.51 3.22 -12.78
C GLN A 96 -35.63 2.22 -13.09
N THR A 97 -35.29 1.00 -13.52
CA THR A 97 -36.28 -0.04 -13.78
C THR A 97 -36.95 -0.54 -12.51
N GLU A 98 -36.22 -0.73 -11.41
CA GLU A 98 -36.78 -1.10 -10.10
C GLU A 98 -37.80 -0.06 -9.61
N LYS A 99 -37.48 1.24 -9.74
CA LYS A 99 -38.42 2.32 -9.41
C LYS A 99 -39.67 2.32 -10.29
N ARG A 100 -39.57 1.95 -11.57
CA ARG A 100 -40.72 1.83 -12.48
C ARG A 100 -41.58 0.61 -12.12
N ILE A 101 -40.95 -0.52 -11.83
CA ILE A 101 -41.62 -1.75 -11.40
C ILE A 101 -42.40 -1.51 -10.10
N SER A 102 -41.78 -0.90 -9.09
CA SER A 102 -42.45 -0.55 -7.83
C SER A 102 -43.71 0.29 -8.06
N LYS A 103 -43.62 1.36 -8.87
CA LYS A 103 -44.79 2.21 -9.19
C LYS A 103 -45.90 1.46 -9.93
N LEU A 104 -45.54 0.62 -10.92
CA LEU A 104 -46.51 -0.18 -11.67
C LEU A 104 -47.15 -1.25 -10.78
N TYR A 105 -46.39 -1.83 -9.86
CA TYR A 105 -46.89 -2.82 -8.92
C TYR A 105 -47.84 -2.22 -7.90
N ASP A 106 -47.56 -1.02 -7.38
CA ASP A 106 -48.49 -0.29 -6.51
C ASP A 106 -49.80 0.04 -7.25
N LEU A 107 -49.70 0.44 -8.52
CA LEU A 107 -50.88 0.69 -9.36
C LEU A 107 -51.68 -0.60 -9.56
N TYR A 108 -51.00 -1.71 -9.88
CA TYR A 108 -51.63 -3.02 -10.01
C TYR A 108 -52.32 -3.47 -8.71
N ARG A 109 -51.68 -3.29 -7.55
CA ARG A 109 -52.27 -3.61 -6.24
C ARG A 109 -53.54 -2.81 -5.98
N SER A 110 -53.60 -1.54 -6.38
CA SER A 110 -54.80 -0.72 -6.24
C SER A 110 -55.94 -1.18 -7.16
N VAL A 111 -55.62 -1.61 -8.39
CA VAL A 111 -56.59 -2.21 -9.33
C VAL A 111 -57.06 -3.58 -8.84
N GLU A 112 -56.16 -4.44 -8.37
CA GLU A 112 -56.50 -5.75 -7.78
C GLU A 112 -57.44 -5.58 -6.58
N TYR A 113 -57.15 -4.62 -5.69
CA TYR A 113 -58.02 -4.32 -4.56
C TYR A 113 -59.42 -3.90 -5.02
N ALA A 114 -59.51 -3.04 -6.03
CA ALA A 114 -60.79 -2.60 -6.59
C ALA A 114 -61.55 -3.78 -7.22
N VAL A 115 -60.89 -4.60 -8.04
CA VAL A 115 -61.49 -5.78 -8.70
C VAL A 115 -62.01 -6.79 -7.66
N LYS A 116 -61.24 -7.07 -6.60
CA LYS A 116 -61.65 -7.96 -5.49
C LYS A 116 -62.80 -7.40 -4.64
N THR A 117 -62.82 -6.09 -4.43
CA THR A 117 -63.82 -5.44 -3.56
C THR A 117 -65.15 -5.22 -4.28
N PHE A 118 -65.11 -4.99 -5.60
CA PHE A 118 -66.28 -4.68 -6.42
C PHE A 118 -66.70 -5.84 -7.35
N GLU A 119 -66.21 -7.06 -7.10
CA GLU A 119 -66.61 -8.32 -7.76
C GLU A 119 -66.54 -8.31 -9.30
N TYR A 120 -65.46 -7.81 -9.88
CA TYR A 120 -65.22 -7.95 -11.32
C TYR A 120 -64.48 -9.26 -11.62
N GLU A 121 -64.97 -10.05 -12.58
CA GLU A 121 -64.28 -11.25 -13.06
C GLU A 121 -63.25 -10.87 -14.12
N GLU A 122 -61.95 -10.91 -13.77
CA GLU A 122 -60.86 -10.81 -14.73
C GLU A 122 -59.59 -11.55 -14.29
N ASN A 123 -58.71 -11.84 -15.26
CA ASN A 123 -57.46 -12.60 -15.10
C ASN A 123 -56.42 -11.80 -14.30
N LEU A 124 -56.29 -12.09 -13.01
CA LEU A 124 -55.19 -11.58 -12.18
C LEU A 124 -53.84 -12.21 -12.59
N LEU A 125 -52.75 -11.53 -12.24
CA LEU A 125 -51.39 -12.06 -12.34
C LEU A 125 -51.28 -13.39 -11.57
N SER A 126 -50.59 -14.37 -12.15
CA SER A 126 -50.34 -15.64 -11.49
C SER A 126 -49.45 -15.45 -10.25
N ASP A 127 -49.60 -16.34 -9.27
CA ASP A 127 -48.85 -16.27 -8.01
C ASP A 127 -47.32 -16.43 -8.21
N GLU A 128 -46.88 -17.08 -9.29
CA GLU A 128 -45.47 -17.19 -9.66
C GLU A 128 -44.87 -15.84 -10.04
N ILE A 129 -45.57 -15.06 -10.89
CA ILE A 129 -45.11 -13.74 -11.31
C ILE A 129 -45.17 -12.76 -10.13
N ARG A 130 -46.12 -12.93 -9.20
CA ARG A 130 -46.16 -12.14 -7.96
C ARG A 130 -44.94 -12.37 -7.09
N HIS A 131 -44.52 -13.63 -6.95
CA HIS A 131 -43.36 -13.97 -6.16
C HIS A 131 -42.07 -13.43 -6.78
N GLU A 132 -41.92 -13.52 -8.11
CA GLU A 132 -40.80 -12.91 -8.82
C GLU A 132 -40.76 -11.39 -8.65
N ILE A 133 -41.90 -10.70 -8.70
CA ILE A 133 -41.95 -9.25 -8.47
C ILE A 133 -41.63 -8.88 -7.01
N GLU A 134 -42.08 -9.67 -6.03
CA GLU A 134 -41.69 -9.49 -4.62
C GLU A 134 -40.19 -9.74 -4.39
N GLU A 135 -39.56 -10.67 -5.10
CA GLU A 135 -38.10 -10.86 -5.03
C GLU A 135 -37.33 -9.70 -5.69
N LEU A 136 -37.85 -9.18 -6.81
CA LEU A 136 -37.22 -8.08 -7.57
C LEU A 136 -37.45 -6.70 -6.92
N SER A 137 -38.57 -6.52 -6.22
CA SER A 137 -38.96 -5.27 -5.57
C SER A 137 -39.80 -5.56 -4.32
N PRO A 138 -39.16 -6.02 -3.22
CA PRO A 138 -39.88 -6.36 -2.00
C PRO A 138 -40.61 -5.13 -1.45
N SER A 139 -41.90 -5.29 -1.19
CA SER A 139 -42.72 -4.24 -0.59
C SER A 139 -42.24 -3.96 0.83
N VAL A 140 -41.55 -2.83 1.01
CA VAL A 140 -41.07 -2.31 2.29
C VAL A 140 -40.12 -3.26 3.02
N GLU A 141 -38.99 -3.59 2.40
CA GLU A 141 -37.79 -3.94 3.17
C GLU A 141 -36.75 -2.83 3.08
N LEU A 142 -36.40 -2.22 4.22
CA LEU A 142 -35.22 -1.37 4.33
C LEU A 142 -34.00 -2.19 3.90
N LYS A 143 -33.32 -1.77 2.83
CA LYS A 143 -32.11 -2.42 2.33
C LYS A 143 -31.03 -2.40 3.42
N LEU A 144 -30.75 -3.55 4.01
CA LEU A 144 -29.68 -3.74 4.98
C LEU A 144 -28.32 -3.81 4.30
N HIS A 145 -27.26 -3.39 4.99
CA HIS A 145 -25.93 -3.32 4.41
C HIS A 145 -25.22 -4.68 4.35
N CYS A 146 -25.58 -5.66 5.18
CA CYS A 146 -25.07 -7.04 5.06
C CYS A 146 -25.37 -7.66 3.69
N MET A 147 -26.35 -7.12 2.96
CA MET A 147 -26.74 -7.58 1.62
C MET A 147 -25.67 -7.28 0.55
N ASP A 148 -24.77 -6.34 0.81
CA ASP A 148 -23.71 -5.94 -0.13
C ASP A 148 -22.53 -6.95 -0.16
N ILE A 149 -22.40 -7.81 0.85
CA ILE A 149 -21.32 -8.81 0.95
C ILE A 149 -21.92 -10.22 0.88
N LYS A 150 -21.56 -11.00 -0.16
CA LYS A 150 -22.11 -12.34 -0.42
C LYS A 150 -22.04 -13.30 0.78
N SER A 151 -20.96 -13.25 1.57
CA SER A 151 -20.80 -14.11 2.76
C SER A 151 -21.72 -13.70 3.91
N LEU A 152 -21.92 -12.39 4.13
CA LEU A 152 -22.82 -11.87 5.15
C LEU A 152 -24.28 -12.04 4.75
N LEU A 153 -24.61 -11.84 3.47
CA LEU A 153 -25.92 -12.15 2.89
C LEU A 153 -26.31 -13.62 3.14
N LYS A 154 -25.38 -14.56 2.92
CA LYS A 154 -25.61 -15.99 3.18
C LYS A 154 -25.87 -16.26 4.67
N ALA A 155 -25.10 -15.62 5.56
CA ALA A 155 -25.28 -15.75 7.01
C ALA A 155 -26.61 -15.17 7.48
N TYR A 156 -27.00 -14.00 6.98
CA TYR A 156 -28.27 -13.35 7.28
C TYR A 156 -29.45 -14.21 6.83
N ARG A 157 -29.43 -14.70 5.57
CA ARG A 157 -30.46 -15.61 5.03
C ARG A 157 -30.56 -16.92 5.82
N ALA A 158 -29.45 -17.46 6.31
CA ALA A 158 -29.45 -18.65 7.14
C ALA A 158 -30.12 -18.39 8.51
N ASN A 159 -29.79 -17.26 9.13
CA ASN A 159 -30.42 -16.85 10.40
C ASN A 159 -31.93 -16.58 10.24
N ASP A 160 -32.34 -15.95 9.15
CA ASP A 160 -33.77 -15.69 8.87
C ASP A 160 -34.58 -16.97 8.59
N LYS A 161 -33.95 -17.98 7.97
CA LYS A 161 -34.53 -19.33 7.84
C LYS A 161 -34.75 -19.98 9.20
N GLU A 162 -33.81 -19.84 10.14
CA GLU A 162 -33.96 -20.36 11.51
C GLU A 162 -35.08 -19.64 12.26
N ILE A 163 -35.24 -18.31 12.10
CA ILE A 163 -36.37 -17.55 12.67
C ILE A 163 -37.71 -18.11 12.14
N SER A 164 -37.81 -18.30 10.82
CA SER A 164 -39.02 -18.81 10.17
C SER A 164 -39.34 -20.25 10.59
N LYS A 165 -38.32 -21.09 10.76
CA LYS A 165 -38.44 -22.47 11.26
C LYS A 165 -38.89 -22.49 12.72
N LEU A 166 -38.33 -21.61 13.54
CA LEU A 166 -38.70 -21.47 14.95
C LEU A 166 -40.17 -21.06 15.07
N GLN A 167 -40.63 -20.05 14.32
CA GLN A 167 -42.04 -19.65 14.25
C GLN A 167 -42.94 -20.84 13.93
N LYS A 168 -42.67 -21.56 12.82
CA LYS A 168 -43.48 -22.72 12.41
C LYS A 168 -43.51 -23.84 13.45
N THR A 169 -42.42 -24.06 14.18
CA THR A 169 -42.32 -25.08 15.22
C THR A 169 -43.19 -24.77 16.44
N TYR A 170 -43.36 -23.50 16.78
CA TYR A 170 -44.20 -23.07 17.90
C TYR A 170 -45.66 -22.90 17.49
N GLU A 171 -45.91 -22.47 16.26
CA GLU A 171 -47.24 -22.38 15.67
C GLU A 171 -47.92 -23.75 15.59
N SER A 172 -47.21 -24.78 15.12
CA SER A 172 -47.75 -26.14 14.96
C SER A 172 -48.13 -26.84 16.27
N ARG A 173 -47.71 -26.31 17.43
CA ARG A 173 -48.08 -26.86 18.75
C ARG A 173 -49.53 -26.57 19.13
N TYR A 174 -50.19 -25.65 18.43
CA TYR A 174 -51.56 -25.26 18.69
C TYR A 174 -52.44 -25.58 17.50
N THR A 175 -53.64 -26.10 17.75
CA THR A 175 -54.67 -26.37 16.73
C THR A 175 -55.63 -25.18 16.56
N THR A 176 -55.69 -24.29 17.55
CA THR A 176 -56.55 -23.11 17.54
C THR A 176 -55.95 -22.01 16.66
N LYS A 177 -56.68 -21.59 15.63
CA LYS A 177 -56.25 -20.51 14.72
C LYS A 177 -55.83 -19.25 15.47
N ALA A 178 -56.56 -18.85 16.51
CA ALA A 178 -56.22 -17.68 17.32
C ALA A 178 -54.83 -17.75 17.98
N ASN A 179 -54.44 -18.91 18.53
CA ASN A 179 -53.13 -19.08 19.16
C ASN A 179 -51.99 -19.09 18.13
N GLN A 180 -52.22 -19.70 16.96
CA GLN A 180 -51.27 -19.67 15.85
C GLN A 180 -51.00 -18.24 15.38
N THR A 181 -52.07 -17.45 15.19
CA THR A 181 -51.99 -16.04 14.76
C THR A 181 -51.17 -15.19 15.73
N ILE A 182 -51.18 -15.46 17.03
CA ILE A 182 -50.35 -14.73 18.01
C ILE A 182 -48.86 -14.86 17.71
N TYR A 183 -48.36 -16.06 17.39
CA TYR A 183 -46.95 -16.26 17.04
C TYR A 183 -46.59 -15.57 15.72
N GLN A 184 -47.49 -15.65 14.72
CA GLN A 184 -47.29 -15.00 13.42
C GLN A 184 -47.20 -13.47 13.56
N LEU A 185 -48.17 -12.85 14.24
CA LEU A 185 -48.18 -11.40 14.48
C LEU A 185 -46.98 -10.94 15.32
N MET A 186 -46.57 -11.74 16.30
CA MET A 186 -45.42 -11.41 17.14
C MET A 186 -44.11 -11.45 16.34
N VAL A 187 -43.91 -12.43 15.47
CA VAL A 187 -42.72 -12.46 14.58
C VAL A 187 -42.72 -11.27 13.62
N ILE A 188 -43.87 -10.93 13.03
CA ILE A 188 -43.99 -9.77 12.13
C ILE A 188 -43.60 -8.49 12.87
N ALA A 189 -44.15 -8.27 14.07
CA ALA A 189 -43.90 -7.06 14.83
C ALA A 189 -42.44 -6.99 15.32
N LEU A 190 -41.91 -8.09 15.84
CA LEU A 190 -40.52 -8.20 16.27
C LEU A 190 -39.55 -7.99 15.09
N ARG A 191 -39.83 -8.54 13.90
CA ARG A 191 -39.02 -8.32 12.70
C ARG A 191 -39.00 -6.86 12.27
N ALA A 192 -40.14 -6.17 12.32
CA ALA A 192 -40.23 -4.75 12.00
C ALA A 192 -39.37 -3.89 12.95
N GLU A 193 -39.43 -4.17 14.25
CA GLU A 193 -38.58 -3.51 15.25
C GLU A 193 -37.09 -3.81 15.03
N LEU A 194 -36.75 -5.08 14.76
CA LEU A 194 -35.39 -5.48 14.43
C LEU A 194 -34.87 -4.73 13.20
N GLN A 195 -35.68 -4.59 12.16
CA GLN A 195 -35.30 -3.90 10.94
C GLN A 195 -34.98 -2.42 11.18
N ASN A 196 -35.74 -1.75 12.06
CA ASN A 196 -35.44 -0.37 12.48
C ASN A 196 -34.12 -0.28 13.25
N ILE A 197 -33.81 -1.27 14.10
CA ILE A 197 -32.54 -1.33 14.83
C ILE A 197 -31.37 -1.56 13.86
N LEU A 198 -31.52 -2.48 12.93
CA LEU A 198 -30.49 -2.81 11.93
C LEU A 198 -30.21 -1.62 11.01
N TYR A 199 -31.23 -0.87 10.58
CA TYR A 199 -31.07 0.31 9.73
C TYR A 199 -30.30 1.45 10.41
N ASN A 200 -30.46 1.60 11.73
CA ASN A 200 -29.83 2.68 12.49
C ASN A 200 -28.47 2.28 13.10
N ILE A 201 -27.96 1.08 12.82
CA ILE A 201 -26.70 0.61 13.40
C ILE A 201 -25.53 1.44 12.87
N LYS A 202 -24.58 1.72 13.76
CA LYS A 202 -23.31 2.40 13.43
C LYS A 202 -22.15 1.58 13.97
N TYR A 203 -20.97 1.76 13.36
CA TYR A 203 -19.75 1.04 13.70
C TYR A 203 -19.36 1.13 15.20
N GLU A 204 -19.71 2.19 15.91
CA GLU A 204 -19.33 2.36 17.33
C GLU A 204 -20.38 1.85 18.31
N LYS A 205 -21.57 1.45 17.83
CA LYS A 205 -22.77 1.30 18.66
C LYS A 205 -23.30 -0.14 18.72
N LEU A 206 -22.41 -1.14 18.71
CA LEU A 206 -22.83 -2.54 18.82
C LEU A 206 -23.63 -2.79 20.11
N ASP A 207 -23.08 -2.42 21.26
CA ASP A 207 -23.71 -2.70 22.56
C ASP A 207 -25.06 -2.00 22.69
N ALA A 208 -25.15 -0.74 22.23
CA ALA A 208 -26.41 0.00 22.21
C ALA A 208 -27.47 -0.69 21.34
N SER A 209 -27.10 -1.21 20.16
CA SER A 209 -28.03 -1.94 19.30
C SER A 209 -28.44 -3.31 19.89
N LEU A 210 -27.54 -4.00 20.59
CA LEU A 210 -27.87 -5.23 21.30
C LEU A 210 -28.83 -4.98 22.47
N ASP A 211 -28.64 -3.88 23.20
CA ASP A 211 -29.53 -3.51 24.30
C ASP A 211 -30.90 -3.07 23.80
N LEU A 212 -30.99 -2.37 22.65
CA LEU A 212 -32.27 -2.08 22.01
C LEU A 212 -33.06 -3.35 21.66
N VAL A 213 -32.40 -4.41 21.17
CA VAL A 213 -33.07 -5.71 20.92
C VAL A 213 -33.61 -6.29 22.22
N LYS A 214 -32.81 -6.29 23.30
CA LYS A 214 -33.25 -6.79 24.62
C LYS A 214 -34.41 -5.96 25.19
N ASP A 215 -34.41 -4.65 24.97
CA ASP A 215 -35.49 -3.78 25.43
C ASP A 215 -36.79 -4.04 24.67
N VAL A 216 -36.70 -4.25 23.36
CA VAL A 216 -37.83 -4.68 22.54
C VAL A 216 -38.35 -6.03 23.05
N THR A 217 -37.51 -7.06 23.13
CA THR A 217 -37.95 -8.41 23.57
C THR A 217 -38.53 -8.39 24.99
N ARG A 218 -37.99 -7.58 25.90
CA ARG A 218 -38.54 -7.39 27.26
C ARG A 218 -39.95 -6.79 27.23
N LYS A 219 -40.23 -5.81 26.37
CA LYS A 219 -41.59 -5.26 26.18
C LYS A 219 -42.57 -6.36 25.75
N TYR A 220 -42.19 -7.18 24.77
CA TYR A 220 -43.02 -8.29 24.32
C TYR A 220 -43.17 -9.39 25.37
N LEU A 221 -42.16 -9.62 26.20
CA LEU A 221 -42.21 -10.56 27.31
C LEU A 221 -43.20 -10.11 28.39
N THR A 222 -43.23 -8.81 28.72
CA THR A 222 -44.23 -8.23 29.63
C THR A 222 -45.63 -8.40 29.06
N ILE A 223 -45.86 -8.10 27.77
CA ILE A 223 -47.15 -8.29 27.10
C ILE A 223 -47.59 -9.77 27.11
N ALA A 224 -46.66 -10.69 26.86
CA ALA A 224 -46.92 -12.12 26.90
C ALA A 224 -47.28 -12.60 28.33
N SER A 225 -46.67 -12.00 29.36
CA SER A 225 -46.91 -12.33 30.77
C SER A 225 -48.25 -11.81 31.31
N THR A 226 -48.77 -10.70 30.77
CA THR A 226 -50.06 -10.12 31.17
C THR A 226 -51.24 -10.62 30.34
N GLY A 227 -50.94 -11.23 29.18
CA GLY A 227 -51.93 -11.80 28.27
C GLY A 227 -52.48 -13.17 28.71
N ASN A 228 -52.72 -14.04 27.72
CA ASN A 228 -53.31 -15.35 27.98
C ASN A 228 -52.34 -16.29 28.73
N GLN A 229 -52.63 -16.53 30.02
CA GLN A 229 -51.81 -17.34 30.93
C GLN A 229 -51.62 -18.79 30.47
N SER A 230 -52.52 -19.33 29.66
CA SER A 230 -52.40 -20.72 29.14
C SER A 230 -51.23 -20.90 28.18
N ILE A 231 -50.83 -19.85 27.46
CA ILE A 231 -49.75 -19.88 26.46
C ILE A 231 -48.51 -19.11 26.91
N ALA A 232 -48.59 -18.37 28.01
CA ALA A 232 -47.51 -17.53 28.54
C ALA A 232 -46.18 -18.28 28.72
N PRO A 233 -46.10 -19.50 29.32
CA PRO A 233 -44.84 -20.21 29.48
C PRO A 233 -44.16 -20.57 28.14
N THR A 234 -44.97 -20.88 27.14
CA THR A 234 -44.50 -21.25 25.80
C THR A 234 -44.06 -20.00 25.02
N LEU A 235 -44.77 -18.88 25.17
CA LEU A 235 -44.40 -17.58 24.61
C LEU A 235 -43.08 -17.06 25.21
N THR A 236 -42.89 -17.17 26.51
CA THR A 236 -41.63 -16.77 27.16
C THR A 236 -40.43 -17.53 26.60
N LYS A 237 -40.56 -18.86 26.41
CA LYS A 237 -39.52 -19.68 25.78
C LYS A 237 -39.26 -19.26 24.33
N PHE A 238 -40.33 -19.00 23.58
CA PHE A 238 -40.25 -18.55 22.20
C PHE A 238 -39.52 -17.21 22.08
N ILE A 239 -39.90 -16.21 22.89
CA ILE A 239 -39.28 -14.88 22.90
C ILE A 239 -37.79 -14.97 23.24
N GLY A 240 -37.40 -15.79 24.21
CA GLY A 240 -35.98 -16.00 24.54
C GLY A 240 -35.18 -16.64 23.40
N GLN A 241 -35.77 -17.59 22.67
CA GLN A 241 -35.13 -18.21 21.50
C GLN A 241 -35.05 -17.24 20.30
N ILE A 242 -36.08 -16.43 20.08
CA ILE A 242 -36.07 -15.37 19.06
C ILE A 242 -35.04 -14.29 19.38
N GLU A 243 -34.94 -13.87 20.64
CA GLU A 243 -33.98 -12.85 21.07
C GLU A 243 -32.56 -13.21 20.64
N TYR A 244 -32.13 -14.46 20.89
CA TYR A 244 -30.82 -14.92 20.46
C TYR A 244 -30.60 -14.80 18.93
N LEU A 245 -31.59 -15.20 18.13
CA LEU A 245 -31.51 -15.09 16.67
C LEU A 245 -31.47 -13.62 16.20
N PHE A 246 -32.14 -12.73 16.91
CA PHE A 246 -32.15 -11.30 16.62
C PHE A 246 -30.82 -10.63 16.99
N LEU A 247 -30.24 -10.99 18.14
CA LEU A 247 -28.89 -10.56 18.52
C LEU A 247 -27.86 -11.03 17.47
N ASN A 248 -28.03 -12.23 16.90
CA ASN A 248 -27.19 -12.70 15.81
C ASN A 248 -27.36 -11.89 14.53
N ALA A 249 -28.59 -11.49 14.17
CA ALA A 249 -28.83 -10.61 13.02
C ALA A 249 -28.10 -9.27 13.19
N VAL A 250 -28.15 -8.65 14.38
CA VAL A 250 -27.41 -7.42 14.72
C VAL A 250 -25.90 -7.61 14.56
N LYS A 251 -25.35 -8.72 15.04
CA LYS A 251 -23.92 -9.03 14.89
C LYS A 251 -23.51 -9.23 13.43
N ILE A 252 -24.36 -9.88 12.62
CA ILE A 252 -24.09 -10.08 11.19
C ILE A 252 -24.04 -8.73 10.45
N GLU A 253 -24.99 -7.84 10.73
CA GLU A 253 -25.01 -6.48 10.17
C GLU A 253 -23.81 -5.66 10.66
N TYR A 254 -23.50 -5.71 11.95
CA TYR A 254 -22.33 -5.03 12.50
C TYR A 254 -21.01 -5.46 11.83
N ASN A 255 -20.85 -6.75 11.55
CA ASN A 255 -19.67 -7.28 10.85
C ASN A 255 -19.48 -6.66 9.45
N TYR A 256 -20.52 -6.17 8.78
CA TYR A 256 -20.38 -5.40 7.55
C TYR A 256 -19.63 -4.09 7.82
N TYR A 257 -20.05 -3.33 8.85
CA TYR A 257 -19.41 -2.06 9.22
C TYR A 257 -17.96 -2.25 9.64
N VAL A 258 -17.66 -3.34 10.37
CA VAL A 258 -16.28 -3.70 10.71
C VAL A 258 -15.43 -3.93 9.46
N LYS A 259 -15.92 -4.75 8.52
CA LYS A 259 -15.18 -5.03 7.28
C LYS A 259 -15.02 -3.80 6.39
N LYS A 260 -16.05 -2.96 6.31
CA LYS A 260 -16.01 -1.71 5.54
C LYS A 260 -15.01 -0.72 6.11
N GLU A 261 -14.98 -0.59 7.43
CA GLU A 261 -14.03 0.30 8.11
C GLU A 261 -12.60 -0.24 7.99
N GLN A 262 -12.40 -1.55 8.12
CA GLN A 262 -11.11 -2.21 7.84
C GLN A 262 -10.62 -1.91 6.41
N ALA A 263 -11.47 -2.10 5.40
CA ALA A 263 -11.11 -1.82 4.01
C ALA A 263 -10.79 -0.33 3.78
N ARG A 264 -11.54 0.58 4.40
CA ARG A 264 -11.27 2.03 4.35
C ARG A 264 -9.92 2.37 4.98
N GLN A 265 -9.62 1.82 6.15
CA GLN A 265 -8.35 2.02 6.83
C GLN A 265 -7.18 1.43 6.05
N GLU A 266 -7.36 0.25 5.45
CA GLU A 266 -6.36 -0.37 4.58
C GLU A 266 -6.04 0.51 3.36
N GLN A 267 -7.06 1.07 2.71
CA GLN A 267 -6.91 1.96 1.56
C GLN A 267 -6.21 3.28 1.94
N LEU A 268 -6.63 3.90 3.05
CA LEU A 268 -5.98 5.11 3.57
C LEU A 268 -4.50 4.85 3.89
N ALA A 269 -4.20 3.73 4.52
CA ALA A 269 -2.83 3.36 4.86
C ALA A 269 -1.98 2.99 3.63
N ILE A 270 -2.56 2.39 2.58
CA ILE A 270 -1.85 2.17 1.29
C ILE A 270 -1.52 3.53 0.66
N LYS A 271 -2.48 4.46 0.63
CA LYS A 271 -2.27 5.81 0.08
C LYS A 271 -1.19 6.57 0.85
N GLN A 272 -1.15 6.44 2.17
CA GLN A 272 -0.11 7.04 3.00
C GLN A 272 1.27 6.44 2.67
N LYS A 273 1.39 5.11 2.60
CA LYS A 273 2.65 4.44 2.22
C LYS A 273 3.13 4.87 0.83
N MET A 274 2.22 4.94 -0.15
CA MET A 274 2.56 5.43 -1.50
C MET A 274 3.05 6.87 -1.50
N ARG A 275 2.50 7.72 -0.63
CA ARG A 275 2.93 9.11 -0.50
C ARG A 275 4.31 9.21 0.14
N GLU A 276 4.55 8.48 1.23
CA GLU A 276 5.85 8.45 1.92
C GLU A 276 6.94 7.90 0.99
N GLU A 277 6.67 6.79 0.27
CA GLU A 277 7.61 6.25 -0.71
C GLU A 277 7.89 7.20 -1.88
N ALA A 278 6.88 7.99 -2.31
CA ALA A 278 7.07 8.99 -3.36
C ALA A 278 7.88 10.20 -2.89
N GLU A 279 7.66 10.65 -1.65
CA GLU A 279 8.44 11.73 -1.02
C GLU A 279 9.90 11.30 -0.82
N GLU A 280 10.16 10.09 -0.33
CA GLU A 280 11.51 9.52 -0.21
C GLU A 280 12.22 9.40 -1.58
N ARG A 281 11.53 8.88 -2.60
CA ARG A 281 12.09 8.80 -3.96
C ARG A 281 12.45 10.18 -4.52
N LYS A 282 11.59 11.17 -4.29
CA LYS A 282 11.82 12.54 -4.75
C LYS A 282 13.00 13.20 -4.02
N ALA A 283 13.13 12.96 -2.71
CA ALA A 283 14.26 13.45 -1.92
C ALA A 283 15.59 12.83 -2.42
N LEU A 284 15.63 11.51 -2.62
CA LEU A 284 16.79 10.81 -3.19
C LEU A 284 17.17 11.33 -4.59
N GLU A 285 16.18 11.63 -5.45
CA GLU A 285 16.45 12.18 -6.78
C GLU A 285 16.99 13.62 -6.72
N ALA A 286 16.49 14.45 -5.80
CA ALA A 286 16.99 15.81 -5.60
C ALA A 286 18.45 15.80 -5.09
N GLU A 287 18.76 14.89 -4.17
CA GLU A 287 20.10 14.76 -3.61
C GLU A 287 21.09 14.20 -4.63
N ARG A 288 20.67 13.22 -5.45
CA ARG A 288 21.47 12.74 -6.60
C ARG A 288 21.89 13.90 -7.51
N LYS A 289 20.97 14.81 -7.81
CA LYS A 289 21.26 15.98 -8.66
C LYS A 289 22.26 16.93 -8.00
N ARG A 290 22.24 17.07 -6.66
CA ARG A 290 23.23 17.87 -5.92
C ARG A 290 24.60 17.23 -5.95
N VAL A 291 24.69 15.94 -5.64
CA VAL A 291 25.95 15.18 -5.66
C VAL A 291 26.57 15.17 -7.06
N GLU A 292 25.78 15.02 -8.12
CA GLU A 292 26.24 15.11 -9.51
C GLU A 292 26.74 16.52 -9.86
N GLN A 293 26.14 17.58 -9.32
CA GLN A 293 26.65 18.95 -9.49
C GLN A 293 27.95 19.19 -8.73
N GLU A 294 28.11 18.63 -7.52
CA GLU A 294 29.35 18.72 -6.75
C GLU A 294 30.50 17.98 -7.43
N GLU A 295 30.26 16.75 -7.91
CA GLU A 295 31.21 15.95 -8.69
C GLU A 295 31.73 16.75 -9.90
N ASN A 296 30.82 17.31 -10.71
CA ASN A 296 31.17 18.13 -11.87
C ASN A 296 31.99 19.38 -11.48
N LYS A 297 31.69 20.02 -10.34
CA LYS A 297 32.45 21.18 -9.85
C LYS A 297 33.88 20.76 -9.52
N TYR A 298 34.06 19.71 -8.71
CA TYR A 298 35.36 19.19 -8.32
C TYR A 298 36.18 18.74 -9.53
N GLU A 299 35.59 18.01 -10.48
CA GLU A 299 36.25 17.63 -11.73
C GLU A 299 36.71 18.86 -12.53
N SER A 300 35.86 19.88 -12.64
CA SER A 300 36.21 21.12 -13.36
C SER A 300 37.32 21.92 -12.68
N GLU A 301 37.37 21.94 -11.35
CA GLU A 301 38.42 22.61 -10.57
C GLU A 301 39.74 21.85 -10.69
N ILE A 302 39.70 20.53 -10.59
CA ILE A 302 40.88 19.68 -10.81
C ILE A 302 41.43 19.88 -12.23
N GLU A 303 40.57 19.95 -13.25
CA GLU A 303 41.02 20.25 -14.62
C GLU A 303 41.65 21.63 -14.75
N LYS A 304 41.07 22.66 -14.13
CA LYS A 304 41.62 24.03 -14.16
C LYS A 304 43.00 24.08 -13.50
N ILE A 305 43.16 23.44 -12.35
CA ILE A 305 44.44 23.41 -11.61
C ILE A 305 45.47 22.58 -12.39
N LYS A 306 45.07 21.45 -13.01
CA LYS A 306 45.94 20.68 -13.92
C LYS A 306 46.41 21.50 -15.12
N LYS A 307 45.54 22.33 -15.71
CA LYS A 307 45.91 23.26 -16.80
C LYS A 307 46.87 24.34 -16.32
N GLN A 308 46.66 24.90 -15.13
CA GLN A 308 47.57 25.90 -14.52
C GLN A 308 48.95 25.30 -14.20
N MET A 309 49.00 24.05 -13.76
CA MET A 309 50.26 23.32 -13.53
C MET A 309 51.11 23.17 -14.79
N ALA A 310 50.50 23.08 -15.98
CA ALA A 310 51.23 22.97 -17.23
C ALA A 310 52.04 24.25 -17.55
N THR A 311 51.66 25.39 -17.00
CA THR A 311 52.27 26.71 -17.24
C THR A 311 53.03 27.30 -16.04
N ALA A 312 52.98 26.66 -14.87
CA ALA A 312 53.53 27.21 -13.62
C ALA A 312 55.04 26.90 -13.39
N LEU A 313 55.71 27.77 -12.62
CA LEU A 313 57.11 27.63 -12.19
C LEU A 313 57.25 26.50 -11.13
N GLU A 314 58.46 25.95 -11.00
CA GLU A 314 58.74 24.74 -10.19
C GLU A 314 58.36 24.86 -8.71
N ASN A 315 58.45 26.06 -8.12
CA ASN A 315 58.03 26.35 -6.74
C ASN A 315 56.50 26.40 -6.55
N GLU A 316 55.72 26.72 -7.59
CA GLU A 316 54.25 26.78 -7.51
C GLU A 316 53.60 25.40 -7.75
N LYS A 317 54.30 24.52 -8.47
CA LYS A 317 53.82 23.15 -8.74
C LYS A 317 53.60 22.32 -7.47
N ALA A 318 54.40 22.55 -6.42
CA ALA A 318 54.25 21.83 -5.15
C ALA A 318 52.92 22.18 -4.44
N ASN A 319 52.57 23.47 -4.39
CA ASN A 319 51.31 23.93 -3.79
C ASN A 319 50.08 23.51 -4.61
N LEU A 320 50.17 23.56 -5.94
CA LEU A 320 49.09 23.11 -6.83
C LEU A 320 48.87 21.59 -6.71
N ASN A 321 49.93 20.79 -6.57
CA ASN A 321 49.81 19.35 -6.31
C ASN A 321 49.13 19.04 -4.98
N ALA A 322 49.48 19.75 -3.90
CA ALA A 322 48.82 19.58 -2.60
C ALA A 322 47.32 19.88 -2.70
N ARG A 323 46.94 20.93 -3.43
CA ARG A 323 45.53 21.29 -3.64
C ARG A 323 44.78 20.28 -4.51
N ILE A 324 45.42 19.71 -5.55
CA ILE A 324 44.84 18.61 -6.33
C ILE A 324 44.57 17.40 -5.44
N LEU A 325 45.50 17.05 -4.55
CA LEU A 325 45.37 15.89 -3.68
C LEU A 325 44.20 16.06 -2.68
N GLU A 326 44.03 17.26 -2.14
CA GLU A 326 42.88 17.61 -1.30
C GLU A 326 41.56 17.53 -2.07
N LEU A 327 41.50 18.08 -3.28
CA LEU A 327 40.31 18.00 -4.15
C LEU A 327 40.01 16.57 -4.61
N GLN A 328 41.04 15.74 -4.80
CA GLN A 328 40.88 14.31 -5.12
C GLN A 328 40.31 13.53 -3.92
N ALA A 329 40.70 13.86 -2.69
CA ALA A 329 40.11 13.26 -1.50
C ALA A 329 38.64 13.66 -1.34
N GLN A 330 38.31 14.93 -1.54
CA GLN A 330 36.91 15.40 -1.53
C GLN A 330 36.09 14.74 -2.66
N LEU A 331 36.67 14.57 -3.85
CA LEU A 331 36.03 13.85 -4.95
C LEU A 331 35.78 12.38 -4.62
N SER A 332 36.71 11.70 -3.94
CA SER A 332 36.48 10.30 -3.51
C SER A 332 35.30 10.19 -2.54
N ASP A 333 35.15 11.14 -1.61
CA ASP A 333 34.02 11.15 -0.69
C ASP A 333 32.68 11.36 -1.44
N VAL A 334 32.67 12.23 -2.46
CA VAL A 334 31.50 12.45 -3.32
C VAL A 334 31.15 11.20 -4.14
N ILE A 335 32.15 10.47 -4.64
CA ILE A 335 31.94 9.21 -5.37
C ILE A 335 31.32 8.15 -4.45
N ILE A 336 31.81 8.02 -3.22
CA ILE A 336 31.24 7.07 -2.24
C ILE A 336 29.76 7.42 -1.97
N LYS A 337 29.44 8.69 -1.74
CA LYS A 337 28.05 9.15 -1.58
C LYS A 337 27.18 8.84 -2.80
N LYS A 338 27.72 9.01 -4.01
CA LYS A 338 27.02 8.68 -5.26
C LYS A 338 26.74 7.18 -5.39
N GLU A 339 27.68 6.33 -5.00
CA GLU A 339 27.48 4.87 -4.97
C GLU A 339 26.40 4.49 -3.95
N GLU A 340 26.41 5.07 -2.76
CA GLU A 340 25.38 4.86 -1.73
C GLU A 340 23.99 5.26 -2.23
N ILE A 341 23.85 6.44 -2.85
CA ILE A 341 22.59 6.90 -3.46
C ILE A 341 22.13 5.90 -4.53
N THR A 342 23.04 5.38 -5.35
CA THR A 342 22.72 4.39 -6.39
C THR A 342 22.22 3.08 -5.78
N LYS A 343 22.83 2.62 -4.68
CA LYS A 343 22.36 1.44 -3.93
C LYS A 343 20.95 1.67 -3.37
N LEU A 344 20.70 2.83 -2.75
CA LEU A 344 19.38 3.20 -2.23
C LEU A 344 18.30 3.28 -3.33
N GLN A 345 18.67 3.68 -4.55
CA GLN A 345 17.76 3.72 -5.71
C GLN A 345 17.27 2.34 -6.17
N ASN A 346 18.01 1.25 -5.91
CA ASN A 346 17.60 -0.10 -6.26
C ASN A 346 16.35 -0.57 -5.48
N GLY A 347 15.86 0.22 -4.51
CA GLY A 347 14.57 0.06 -3.83
C GLY A 347 14.53 -1.04 -2.76
N ARG A 348 15.58 -1.86 -2.69
CA ARG A 348 15.76 -2.88 -1.64
C ARG A 348 16.71 -2.44 -0.52
N ALA A 349 17.70 -1.61 -0.85
CA ALA A 349 18.67 -1.12 0.12
C ALA A 349 18.09 0.02 0.97
N GLY A 350 18.55 0.11 2.21
CA GLY A 350 18.12 1.12 3.17
C GLY A 350 18.67 0.86 4.56
N ASN A 351 18.21 1.69 5.51
CA ASN A 351 18.55 1.57 6.92
C ASN A 351 17.33 1.10 7.70
N VAL A 352 17.46 -0.01 8.43
CA VAL A 352 16.48 -0.43 9.43
C VAL A 352 16.81 0.27 10.74
N TYR A 353 15.86 0.99 11.30
CA TYR A 353 16.01 1.69 12.56
C TYR A 353 15.23 1.01 13.69
N ILE A 354 15.80 1.07 14.89
CA ILE A 354 15.15 0.68 16.13
C ILE A 354 15.12 1.89 17.05
N ILE A 355 13.93 2.34 17.40
CA ILE A 355 13.72 3.55 18.21
C ILE A 355 12.76 3.30 19.37
N SER A 356 12.91 4.07 20.43
CA SER A 356 11.99 4.07 21.57
C SER A 356 11.64 5.49 21.99
N ASN A 357 10.59 5.64 22.78
CA ASN A 357 10.21 6.93 23.34
C ASN A 357 9.69 6.71 24.76
N LEU A 358 10.59 6.90 25.72
CA LEU A 358 10.32 6.66 27.13
C LEU A 358 9.11 7.46 27.63
N GLY A 359 9.03 8.75 27.28
CA GLY A 359 7.98 9.63 27.78
C GLY A 359 6.58 9.36 27.21
N SER A 360 6.48 8.78 26.01
CA SER A 360 5.19 8.52 25.35
C SER A 360 4.73 7.08 25.48
N PHE A 361 5.65 6.12 25.45
CA PHE A 361 5.34 4.69 25.36
C PHE A 361 5.93 3.85 26.50
N GLY A 362 6.78 4.42 27.35
CA GLY A 362 7.46 3.72 28.43
C GLY A 362 8.66 2.87 27.97
N ASP A 363 9.21 2.11 28.90
CA ASP A 363 10.57 1.53 28.82
C ASP A 363 10.68 0.32 27.87
N ASN A 364 9.57 -0.37 27.63
CA ASN A 364 9.55 -1.68 26.96
C ASN A 364 8.85 -1.66 25.59
N ILE A 365 8.64 -0.48 25.00
CA ILE A 365 7.99 -0.34 23.71
C ILE A 365 8.97 0.23 22.69
N PHE A 366 9.20 -0.54 21.63
CA PHE A 366 10.12 -0.19 20.56
C PHE A 366 9.39 -0.15 19.23
N LYS A 367 9.76 0.80 18.39
CA LYS A 367 9.38 0.85 16.97
C LYS A 367 10.53 0.38 16.12
N ILE A 368 10.22 -0.53 15.19
CA ILE A 368 11.16 -1.04 14.20
C ILE A 368 10.60 -0.72 12.83
N GLY A 369 11.37 -0.05 11.98
CA GLY A 369 10.98 0.23 10.61
C GLY A 369 12.20 0.46 9.73
N MET A 370 11.99 0.63 8.43
CA MET A 370 13.05 1.02 7.51
C MET A 370 12.89 2.44 6.98
N THR A 371 14.00 3.02 6.53
CA THR A 371 14.03 4.24 5.73
C THR A 371 15.04 4.10 4.60
N ARG A 372 14.76 4.78 3.49
CA ARG A 372 15.67 4.87 2.35
C ARG A 372 16.39 6.21 2.28
N ARG A 373 16.27 7.05 3.32
CA ARG A 373 17.00 8.32 3.37
C ARG A 373 18.50 8.08 3.42
N LEU A 374 19.22 9.05 2.87
CA LEU A 374 20.67 9.10 2.96
C LEU A 374 21.10 9.26 4.42
N ASP A 375 20.47 10.19 5.15
CA ASP A 375 20.58 10.32 6.59
C ASP A 375 19.33 9.72 7.28
N PRO A 376 19.46 8.56 7.97
CA PRO A 376 18.36 7.96 8.73
C PRO A 376 17.82 8.83 9.85
N GLN A 377 18.62 9.74 10.41
CA GLN A 377 18.23 10.58 11.53
C GLN A 377 17.08 11.52 11.17
N GLU A 378 17.10 12.09 9.96
CA GLU A 378 16.02 12.96 9.48
C GLU A 378 14.64 12.27 9.53
N ARG A 379 14.59 10.96 9.23
CA ARG A 379 13.34 10.20 9.32
C ARG A 379 12.85 10.11 10.76
N ILE A 380 13.75 9.92 11.72
CA ILE A 380 13.40 9.82 13.13
C ILE A 380 12.86 11.16 13.65
N ASP A 381 13.47 12.27 13.23
CA ASP A 381 13.07 13.62 13.64
C ASP A 381 11.67 13.99 13.09
N GLU A 382 11.34 13.57 11.88
CA GLU A 382 9.99 13.70 11.32
C GLU A 382 8.95 12.86 12.07
N LEU A 383 9.30 11.63 12.43
CA LEU A 383 8.43 10.76 13.20
C LEU A 383 8.17 11.33 14.60
N GLY A 384 9.18 11.95 15.21
CA GLY A 384 9.08 12.61 16.51
C GLY A 384 8.23 13.88 16.47
N SER A 385 8.48 14.77 15.50
CA SER A 385 7.84 16.09 15.42
C SER A 385 6.33 16.06 15.15
N ALA A 386 5.84 15.04 14.44
CA ALA A 386 4.46 15.04 13.96
C ALA A 386 3.44 14.39 14.91
N SER A 387 3.86 13.58 15.89
CA SER A 387 2.93 12.59 16.49
C SER A 387 3.18 12.20 17.95
N VAL A 388 4.26 12.68 18.60
CA VAL A 388 4.57 12.34 20.00
C VAL A 388 5.08 13.57 20.78
N PRO A 389 4.83 13.68 22.10
CA PRO A 389 5.27 14.81 22.91
C PRO A 389 6.79 14.97 23.08
N PHE A 390 7.55 13.88 22.96
CA PHE A 390 9.00 13.85 23.15
C PHE A 390 9.68 13.27 21.92
N LYS A 391 10.96 13.58 21.70
CA LYS A 391 11.76 12.96 20.64
C LYS A 391 12.00 11.46 20.87
N PHE A 392 12.25 10.73 19.80
CA PHE A 392 12.63 9.32 19.86
C PHE A 392 14.11 9.17 20.21
N ASP A 393 14.42 8.23 21.09
CA ASP A 393 15.77 7.74 21.30
C ASP A 393 16.10 6.67 20.26
N VAL A 394 17.28 6.77 19.64
CA VAL A 394 17.74 5.81 18.63
C VAL A 394 18.62 4.75 19.28
N HIS A 395 18.23 3.48 19.09
CA HIS A 395 19.01 2.33 19.56
C HIS A 395 19.96 1.81 18.50
N SER A 396 19.52 1.72 17.23
CA SER A 396 20.38 1.20 16.17
C SER A 396 19.93 1.67 14.80
N PHE A 397 20.90 1.88 13.90
CA PHE A 397 20.71 1.98 12.46
C PHE A 397 21.47 0.83 11.81
N ILE A 398 20.75 -0.01 11.08
CA ILE A 398 21.29 -1.21 10.45
C ILE A 398 21.19 -1.01 8.95
N PHE A 399 22.32 -0.70 8.31
CA PHE A 399 22.38 -0.58 6.86
C PHE A 399 22.34 -1.97 6.22
N SER A 400 21.44 -2.18 5.27
CA SER A 400 21.37 -3.44 4.53
C SER A 400 21.06 -3.19 3.06
N ASP A 401 21.73 -3.94 2.17
CA ASP A 401 21.40 -3.97 0.74
C ASP A 401 19.98 -4.51 0.47
N ASN A 402 19.39 -5.20 1.46
CA ASN A 402 18.00 -5.67 1.44
C ASN A 402 17.29 -5.40 2.77
N ALA A 403 17.16 -4.12 3.11
CA ALA A 403 16.51 -3.62 4.31
C ALA A 403 15.04 -4.10 4.43
N VAL A 404 14.35 -4.30 3.31
CA VAL A 404 12.96 -4.80 3.30
C VAL A 404 12.87 -6.21 3.89
N ASP A 405 13.77 -7.11 3.50
CA ASP A 405 13.78 -8.47 4.02
C ASP A 405 14.26 -8.51 5.47
N LEU A 406 15.23 -7.66 5.84
CA LEU A 406 15.71 -7.51 7.21
C LEU A 406 14.59 -7.05 8.15
N GLU A 407 13.87 -5.99 7.78
CA GLU A 407 12.69 -5.49 8.51
C GLU A 407 11.64 -6.59 8.66
N THR A 408 11.30 -7.26 7.55
CA THR A 408 10.27 -8.31 7.55
C THR A 408 10.65 -9.47 8.46
N LYS A 409 11.94 -9.86 8.50
CA LYS A 409 12.43 -10.89 9.42
C LYS A 409 12.27 -10.46 10.88
N LEU A 410 12.69 -9.25 11.24
CA LEU A 410 12.53 -8.71 12.59
C LEU A 410 11.05 -8.66 13.01
N HIS A 411 10.17 -8.20 12.12
CA HIS A 411 8.72 -8.15 12.35
C HIS A 411 8.08 -9.52 12.55
N ASN A 412 8.59 -10.54 11.86
CA ASN A 412 8.12 -11.92 11.99
C ASN A 412 8.57 -12.55 13.31
N LEU A 413 9.83 -12.35 13.71
CA LEU A 413 10.37 -12.83 14.98
C LEU A 413 9.62 -12.21 16.18
N LEU A 414 9.29 -10.91 16.08
CA LEU A 414 8.58 -10.18 17.12
C LEU A 414 7.05 -10.19 16.96
N ASN A 415 6.50 -10.99 16.04
CA ASN A 415 5.07 -10.93 15.69
C ASN A 415 4.15 -11.23 16.90
N SER A 416 4.57 -12.13 17.79
CA SER A 416 3.84 -12.46 19.03
C SER A 416 3.82 -11.30 20.03
N LYS A 417 4.77 -10.37 19.93
CA LYS A 417 4.98 -9.24 20.85
C LYS A 417 4.47 -7.90 20.31
N ARG A 418 3.68 -7.90 19.24
CA ARG A 418 3.09 -6.67 18.68
C ARG A 418 2.17 -5.97 19.68
N VAL A 419 2.32 -4.65 19.79
CA VAL A 419 1.42 -3.79 20.58
C VAL A 419 0.03 -3.74 19.92
N ASN A 420 -0.02 -3.53 18.59
CA ASN A 420 -1.27 -3.51 17.83
C ASN A 420 -1.54 -4.85 17.14
N LYS A 421 -2.58 -5.55 17.58
CA LYS A 421 -3.00 -6.87 17.05
C LYS A 421 -4.00 -6.80 15.90
N VAL A 422 -4.52 -5.61 15.59
CA VAL A 422 -5.54 -5.39 14.55
C VAL A 422 -4.91 -4.76 13.31
N ASN A 423 -4.04 -3.76 13.50
CA ASN A 423 -3.31 -3.09 12.43
C ASN A 423 -1.82 -3.45 12.49
N LEU A 424 -1.43 -4.48 11.75
CA LEU A 424 -0.05 -5.00 11.72
C LEU A 424 0.96 -4.04 11.06
N ARG A 425 0.50 -2.98 10.38
CA ARG A 425 1.37 -1.93 9.82
C ARG A 425 1.86 -0.95 10.90
N LYS A 426 1.30 -0.99 12.11
CA LYS A 426 1.82 -0.24 13.25
C LYS A 426 2.87 -1.11 13.96
N GLU A 427 4.13 -0.85 13.62
CA GLU A 427 5.28 -1.70 13.95
C GLU A 427 5.87 -1.36 15.33
N PHE A 428 5.01 -1.39 16.36
CA PHE A 428 5.41 -1.25 17.75
C PHE A 428 5.38 -2.63 18.41
N PHE A 429 6.44 -2.94 19.16
CA PHE A 429 6.66 -4.24 19.78
C PHE A 429 7.02 -4.09 21.25
N TYR A 430 6.50 -4.99 22.08
CA TYR A 430 6.95 -5.16 23.46
C TYR A 430 8.25 -5.96 23.45
N SER A 431 9.35 -5.39 23.94
CA SER A 431 10.64 -6.07 24.03
C SER A 431 11.49 -5.49 25.16
N SER A 432 12.57 -6.17 25.51
CA SER A 432 13.66 -5.59 26.31
C SER A 432 14.79 -5.11 25.40
N ILE A 433 15.65 -4.23 25.93
CA ILE A 433 16.84 -3.72 25.21
C ILE A 433 17.80 -4.88 24.95
N GLU A 434 18.00 -5.75 25.93
CA GLU A 434 18.87 -6.92 25.87
C GLU A 434 18.41 -7.90 24.78
N GLU A 435 17.10 -8.17 24.72
CA GLU A 435 16.54 -9.06 23.69
C GLU A 435 16.71 -8.47 22.27
N LEU A 436 16.50 -7.16 22.11
CA LEU A 436 16.69 -6.51 20.80
C LEU A 436 18.16 -6.49 20.39
N GLU A 437 19.07 -6.28 21.34
CA GLU A 437 20.50 -6.33 21.10
C GLU A 437 20.95 -7.74 20.67
N GLU A 438 20.50 -8.79 21.36
CA GLU A 438 20.78 -10.18 20.97
C GLU A 438 20.24 -10.48 19.58
N LEU A 439 19.01 -10.06 19.28
CA LEU A 439 18.37 -10.25 17.98
C LEU A 439 19.12 -9.54 16.85
N VAL A 440 19.58 -8.31 17.09
CA VAL A 440 20.37 -7.54 16.12
C VAL A 440 21.75 -8.18 15.92
N ASN A 441 22.42 -8.57 17.00
CA ASN A 441 23.72 -9.23 16.93
C ASN A 441 23.68 -10.58 16.21
N GLU A 442 22.58 -11.34 16.31
CA GLU A 442 22.40 -12.60 15.59
C GLU A 442 22.24 -12.38 14.08
N ILE A 443 21.54 -11.31 13.69
CA ILE A 443 21.24 -11.04 12.29
C ILE A 443 22.39 -10.29 11.60
N GLU A 444 22.95 -9.27 12.25
CA GLU A 444 24.00 -8.42 11.71
C GLU A 444 24.98 -7.98 12.82
N PRO A 445 26.03 -8.79 13.10
CA PRO A 445 26.98 -8.57 14.21
C PRO A 445 27.77 -7.26 14.13
N THR A 446 27.79 -6.61 12.97
CA THR A 446 28.53 -5.36 12.72
C THR A 446 27.70 -4.11 13.04
N ALA A 447 26.42 -4.25 13.38
CA ALA A 447 25.56 -3.12 13.68
C ALA A 447 25.85 -2.53 15.07
N GLU A 448 25.94 -1.19 15.15
CA GLU A 448 26.06 -0.50 16.44
C GLU A 448 24.70 -0.53 17.17
N PHE A 449 24.72 -0.88 18.46
CA PHE A 449 23.52 -0.90 19.29
C PHE A 449 23.72 -0.11 20.60
N LYS A 450 22.95 0.95 20.78
CA LYS A 450 22.94 1.82 21.95
C LYS A 450 21.92 1.33 22.97
N LYS A 451 22.41 0.91 24.14
CA LYS A 451 21.55 0.40 25.23
C LYS A 451 20.89 1.51 26.06
N THR A 452 21.45 2.72 26.05
CA THR A 452 21.01 3.79 26.94
C THR A 452 19.93 4.64 26.28
N MET A 453 18.75 4.71 26.90
CA MET A 453 17.74 5.73 26.58
C MET A 453 18.15 7.04 27.25
N ILE A 454 18.36 8.10 26.45
CA ILE A 454 18.75 9.41 26.99
C ILE A 454 17.50 10.11 27.52
N ALA A 455 16.42 10.12 26.73
CA ALA A 455 15.13 10.71 27.07
C ALA A 455 15.27 12.10 27.73
N GLU A 456 16.08 12.98 27.12
CA GLU A 456 16.53 14.24 27.72
C GLU A 456 15.35 15.15 28.09
N GLU A 457 14.50 15.48 27.12
CA GLU A 457 13.33 16.34 27.31
C GLU A 457 12.36 15.76 28.36
N PHE A 458 12.19 14.43 28.39
CA PHE A 458 11.35 13.76 29.38
C PHE A 458 11.93 13.89 30.80
N ARG A 459 13.22 13.61 30.99
CA ARG A 459 13.89 13.74 32.29
C ARG A 459 13.92 15.19 32.77
N GLN A 460 14.15 16.13 31.86
CA GLN A 460 14.05 17.57 32.15
C GLN A 460 12.64 17.93 32.61
N SER A 461 11.60 17.46 31.92
CA SER A 461 10.19 17.72 32.31
C SER A 461 9.81 17.14 33.67
N LEU A 462 10.47 16.06 34.14
CA LEU A 462 10.29 15.54 35.50
C LEU A 462 11.04 16.35 36.57
N SER A 463 12.09 17.07 36.17
CA SER A 463 12.94 17.85 37.09
C SER A 463 12.45 19.28 37.34
N THR A 464 11.51 19.77 36.53
CA THR A 464 10.92 21.11 36.66
C THR A 464 9.41 21.04 36.84
N SER A 465 8.86 21.93 37.66
CA SER A 465 7.41 22.15 37.78
C SER A 465 6.91 23.32 36.92
N GLU A 466 7.82 24.06 36.30
CA GLU A 466 7.53 25.26 35.51
C GLU A 466 7.96 25.07 34.05
N ASN A 467 7.22 25.69 33.12
CA ASN A 467 7.55 25.66 31.71
C ASN A 467 8.81 26.49 31.45
N TYR A 468 9.72 25.97 30.63
CA TYR A 468 10.90 26.73 30.19
C TYR A 468 10.47 27.97 29.39
N THR A 469 11.04 29.12 29.73
CA THR A 469 10.83 30.40 29.02
C THR A 469 11.80 30.51 27.85
N SER A 470 11.31 30.95 26.68
CA SER A 470 12.14 31.17 25.48
C SER A 470 12.91 32.50 25.47
N GLU A 471 12.72 33.34 26.49
CA GLU A 471 13.43 34.61 26.63
C GLU A 471 14.86 34.35 27.08
N PHE A 472 15.79 34.33 26.12
CA PHE A 472 17.22 34.36 26.39
C PHE A 472 17.65 35.81 26.60
N ILE A 473 17.92 36.20 27.85
CA ILE A 473 18.51 37.50 28.17
C ILE A 473 20.02 37.30 28.18
N ASP A 474 20.68 37.79 27.13
CA ASP A 474 22.13 37.76 26.99
C ASP A 474 22.75 38.84 27.89
N LEU A 475 23.14 38.47 29.11
CA LEU A 475 23.67 39.41 30.11
C LEU A 475 25.07 39.95 29.73
N ASP A 476 25.77 39.31 28.80
CA ASP A 476 27.12 39.70 28.38
C ASP A 476 27.14 40.81 27.30
N ASN A 477 25.97 41.25 26.82
CA ASN A 477 25.86 42.35 25.84
C ASN A 477 25.51 43.71 26.49
N THR A 478 25.72 43.83 27.81
CA THR A 478 25.66 45.11 28.52
C THR A 478 27.05 45.73 28.67
N GLU A 479 27.72 45.96 27.53
CA GLU A 479 28.83 46.92 27.49
C GLU A 479 28.25 48.33 27.52
N GLU A 480 28.51 49.00 28.64
CA GLU A 480 28.93 50.41 28.74
C GLU A 480 28.16 51.43 27.88
N GLU A 481 27.04 51.92 28.41
CA GLU A 481 26.74 53.35 28.29
C GLU A 481 26.85 53.99 29.69
N GLU A 482 28.11 54.23 30.12
CA GLU A 482 28.44 55.30 31.05
C GLU A 482 28.56 56.61 30.24
N ASP A 483 27.58 57.51 30.39
CA ASP A 483 27.73 58.92 30.81
C ASP A 483 26.49 59.78 30.45
#